data_AF-A0A3D0T321-F1
#
_entry.id   AF-A0A3D0T321-F1
#
_cell.length_a   1.000
_cell.length_b   1.000
_cell.length_c   1.000
_cell.angle_alpha   90.00
_cell.angle_beta   90.00
_cell.angle_gamma   90.00
#
_symmetry.space_group_name_H-M   'P 1'
#
loop_
_entity.id
_entity.type
_entity.pdbx_description
1 polymer ?
#
loop_
_entity_poly.entity_id
_entity_poly.type
_entity_poly.pdbx_seq_one_letter_code
_entity_poly.pdbx_strand_id
1 'polypeptide(L)' 'MTETQQNVDQTEIDKFSEIAAHWWDPQGQFKPLHAINPLRLSFIEEKCEGLFGKRILDVGCGGGIL' A
#
# COMPACT_ATOMS: atom_id res chain seq x y z
N MET A 1 27.55 -0.69 21.07
CA MET A 1 26.91 -1.01 19.78
C MET A 1 25.42 -1.08 20.05
N THR A 2 24.61 -0.24 19.44
CA THR A 2 23.14 -0.32 19.56
C THR A 2 22.66 -1.50 18.74
N GLU A 3 22.13 -2.54 19.40
CA GLU A 3 21.44 -3.63 18.70
C GLU A 3 20.26 -3.04 17.92
N THR A 4 20.26 -3.30 16.63
CA THR A 4 19.17 -2.89 15.74
C THR A 4 18.08 -3.94 15.90
N GLN A 5 17.04 -3.62 16.66
CA GLN A 5 15.88 -4.48 16.77
C GLN A 5 15.13 -4.48 15.43
N GLN A 6 14.90 -5.66 14.86
CA GLN A 6 14.12 -5.81 13.63
C GLN A 6 12.68 -5.32 13.87
N ASN A 7 12.27 -4.27 13.16
CA ASN A 7 10.91 -3.73 13.21
C ASN A 7 10.04 -4.39 12.13
N VAL A 8 9.85 -5.71 12.25
CA VAL A 8 9.09 -6.50 11.29
C VAL A 8 8.40 -7.66 12.00
N ASP A 9 7.18 -7.98 11.57
CA ASP A 9 6.47 -9.20 11.96
C ASP A 9 6.37 -10.12 10.75
N GLN A 10 7.08 -11.25 10.80
CA GLN A 10 7.10 -12.23 9.71
C GLN A 10 5.72 -12.86 9.47
N THR A 11 4.91 -13.02 10.52
CA THR A 11 3.59 -13.66 10.43
C THR A 11 2.64 -12.83 9.57
N GLU A 12 2.69 -11.50 9.70
CA GLU A 12 1.87 -10.62 8.87
C GLU A 12 2.38 -10.59 7.42
N ILE A 13 3.70 -10.65 7.19
CA ILE A 13 4.27 -10.76 5.83
C ILE A 13 3.76 -12.02 5.15
N ASP A 14 3.81 -13.17 5.82
CA ASP A 14 3.42 -14.45 5.26
C ASP A 14 1.94 -14.45 4.88
N LYS A 15 1.08 -13.94 5.77
CA LYS A 15 -0.37 -13.79 5.53
C LYS A 15 -0.68 -12.93 4.29
N PHE A 16 0.02 -11.81 4.07
CA PHE A 16 -0.17 -11.01 2.85
C PHE A 16 0.43 -11.67 1.61
N SER A 17 1.51 -12.42 1.77
CA SER A 17 2.16 -13.16 0.67
C SER A 17 1.27 -14.29 0.14
N GLU A 18 0.57 -15.00 1.03
CA GLU A 18 -0.37 -16.08 0.67
C GLU A 18 -1.50 -15.61 -0.26
N ILE A 19 -1.95 -14.36 -0.09
CA ILE A 19 -3.07 -13.80 -0.86
C ILE A 19 -2.61 -12.84 -1.97
N ALA A 20 -1.30 -12.71 -2.19
CA ALA A 20 -0.72 -11.69 -3.07
C ALA A 20 -1.14 -11.82 -4.54
N ALA A 21 -1.40 -13.05 -5.02
CA ALA A 21 -1.84 -13.30 -6.39
C ALA A 21 -3.20 -12.62 -6.72
N HIS A 22 -4.01 -12.30 -5.71
CA HIS A 22 -5.34 -11.73 -5.86
C HIS A 22 -5.38 -10.21 -5.66
N TRP A 23 -4.21 -9.55 -5.57
CA TRP A 23 -4.14 -8.10 -5.28
C TRP A 23 -4.97 -7.26 -6.24
N TRP A 24 -5.01 -7.65 -7.52
CA TRP A 24 -5.66 -6.91 -8.60
C TRP A 24 -7.02 -7.47 -9.01
N ASP A 25 -7.59 -8.41 -8.26
CA ASP A 25 -8.98 -8.82 -8.46
C ASP A 25 -9.93 -7.76 -7.86
N PRO A 26 -10.68 -7.00 -8.69
CA PRO A 26 -11.56 -5.95 -8.20
C PRO A 26 -12.78 -6.48 -7.42
N GLN A 27 -13.06 -7.79 -7.48
CA GLN A 27 -14.10 -8.45 -6.68
C GLN A 27 -13.53 -9.35 -5.58
N GLY A 28 -12.20 -9.44 -5.46
CA GLY A 28 -11.50 -10.28 -4.49
C GLY A 28 -11.35 -9.65 -3.10
N GLN A 29 -10.45 -10.21 -2.29
CA GLN A 29 -10.24 -9.80 -0.90
C GLN A 29 -9.80 -8.33 -0.75
N PHE A 30 -9.15 -7.77 -1.78
CA PHE A 30 -8.68 -6.38 -1.80
C PHE A 30 -9.68 -5.42 -2.46
N LYS A 31 -10.90 -5.86 -2.81
CA LYS A 31 -11.98 -4.99 -3.33
C LYS A 31 -12.15 -3.68 -2.54
N PRO A 32 -12.11 -3.65 -1.19
CA PRO A 32 -12.20 -2.39 -0.46
C PRO A 32 -11.07 -1.41 -0.79
N LEU A 33 -9.84 -1.89 -1.01
CA LEU A 33 -8.70 -1.04 -1.37
C LEU A 33 -8.86 -0.45 -2.78
N HIS A 34 -9.36 -1.23 -3.73
CA HIS A 34 -9.69 -0.73 -5.07
C HIS A 34 -10.78 0.34 -5.01
N ALA A 35 -11.86 0.06 -4.27
CA ALA A 35 -13.00 0.97 -4.17
C ALA A 35 -12.63 2.31 -3.49
N ILE A 36 -11.76 2.28 -2.48
CA ILE A 36 -11.36 3.49 -1.76
C ILE A 36 -10.22 4.25 -2.46
N ASN A 37 -9.51 3.65 -3.43
CA ASN A 37 -8.33 4.27 -4.03
C ASN A 37 -8.60 5.63 -4.69
N PRO A 38 -9.66 5.82 -5.49
CA PRO A 38 -9.95 7.12 -6.08
C PRO A 38 -10.11 8.23 -5.03
N LEU A 39 -10.82 7.94 -3.93
CA LEU A 39 -11.00 8.89 -2.83
C LEU A 39 -9.66 9.25 -2.16
N ARG A 40 -8.83 8.24 -1.88
CA ARG A 40 -7.50 8.45 -1.26
C ARG A 40 -6.57 9.23 -2.16
N LEU A 41 -6.51 8.88 -3.45
CA LEU A 41 -5.67 9.55 -4.43
C LEU A 41 -6.09 11.02 -4.57
N SER A 42 -7.39 11.30 -4.70
CA SER A 42 -7.88 12.69 -4.74
C SER A 42 -7.54 13.47 -3.48
N PHE A 43 -7.66 12.86 -2.29
CA PHE A 43 -7.25 13.51 -1.05
C PHE A 43 -5.73 13.82 -1.05
N ILE A 44 -4.89 12.87 -1.46
CA ILE A 44 -3.44 13.05 -1.53
C ILE A 44 -3.09 14.15 -2.55
N GLU A 45 -3.67 14.13 -3.74
CA GLU A 45 -3.48 15.16 -4.76
C GLU A 45 -3.89 16.55 -4.27
N GLU A 46 -5.03 16.66 -3.59
CA GLU A 46 -5.50 17.92 -3.00
C GLU A 46 -4.53 18.41 -1.93
N LYS A 47 -4.16 17.56 -0.96
CA LYS A 47 -3.30 17.95 0.17
C LYS A 47 -1.86 18.21 -0.24
N CYS A 48 -1.40 17.57 -1.30
CA CYS A 48 -0.05 17.79 -1.79
C CYS A 48 0.04 18.92 -2.81
N GLU A 49 -1.07 19.48 -3.32
CA GLU A 49 -1.08 20.41 -4.46
C GLU A 49 -0.51 19.74 -5.73
N GLY A 50 -1.11 18.62 -6.11
CA GLY A 50 -0.72 17.79 -7.24
C GLY A 50 0.50 16.90 -6.96
N LEU A 51 0.76 15.94 -7.83
CA LEU A 51 1.84 14.95 -7.69
C LEU A 51 2.92 15.02 -8.77
N PHE A 52 2.64 15.73 -9.87
CA PHE A 52 3.56 15.82 -11.00
C PHE A 52 4.91 16.43 -10.59
N GLY A 53 6.01 15.77 -10.98
CA GLY A 53 7.37 16.20 -10.66
C GLY A 53 7.81 15.94 -9.21
N LYS A 54 6.97 15.33 -8.37
CA LYS A 54 7.32 15.00 -6.98
C LYS A 54 7.94 13.61 -6.88
N ARG A 55 8.85 13.44 -5.94
CA ARG A 55 9.36 12.12 -5.55
C ARG A 55 8.46 11.58 -4.44
N ILE A 56 7.86 10.41 -4.68
CA ILE A 56 6.85 9.81 -3.81
C ILE A 56 7.36 8.44 -3.35
N LEU A 57 7.13 8.12 -2.08
CA LEU A 57 7.40 6.81 -1.49
C LEU A 57 6.09 6.30 -0.88
N ASP A 58 5.66 5.12 -1.32
CA ASP A 58 4.54 4.40 -0.72
C ASP A 58 5.08 3.28 0.18
N VAL A 59 4.98 3.46 1.50
CA VAL A 59 5.54 2.54 2.49
C VAL A 59 4.53 1.42 2.75
N GLY A 60 4.95 0.18 2.48
CA GLY A 60 4.02 -0.96 2.54
C GLY A 60 3.11 -1.04 1.31
N CYS A 61 3.61 -0.63 0.14
CA CYS A 61 2.85 -0.57 -1.12
C CYS A 61 2.19 -1.89 -1.54
N GLY A 62 2.74 -3.02 -1.10
CA GLY A 62 2.23 -4.34 -1.43
C GLY A 62 2.12 -4.52 -2.95
N GLY A 63 0.94 -4.86 -3.44
CA GLY A 63 0.66 -5.01 -4.88
C GLY A 63 0.47 -3.72 -5.67
N GLY A 64 0.69 -2.54 -5.07
CA GLY A 64 0.78 -1.26 -5.78
C GLY A 64 -0.55 -0.71 -6.26
N ILE A 65 -1.60 -0.78 -5.43
CA ILE A 65 -2.93 -0.24 -5.76
C ILE A 65 -2.93 1.30 -5.81
N LEU A 66 -2.13 1.94 -4.96
CA LEU A 66 -2.12 3.39 -4.82
C LEU A 66 -1.55 4.08 -6.07
#